data_AF-A0A533BE75-F1
#
_entry.id   AF-A0A533BE75-F1
#
_cell.length_a   1.000
_cell.length_b   1.000
_cell.length_c   1.000
_cell.angle_alpha   90.00
_cell.angle_beta   90.00
_cell.angle_gamma   90.00
#
_symmetry.space_group_name_H-M   'P 1'
#
loop_
_entity.id
_entity.type
_entity.pdbx_description
1 polymer ?
#
loop_
_entity_poly.entity_id
_entity_poly.type
_entity_poly.pdbx_seq_one_letter_code
_entity_poly.pdbx_strand_id
1 'polypeptide(L)'
;MESAEWTSDALFELHVQPVERHEEARYQEQMARHHYLGALPKIGETVWYVATWRDQWVAQLSLSGAALKCGVRDRWIGWDFRTQYGRLTLIANNSRFLILPDWHRPNLGSRVLSLTERRVGADWQARFGHPVLLLETFVDPRRFHGGVYRAANWIELGLTQGYRRTRAGYSAEADAPKRVFVRPLCRHPQRQLTHPDRSHLHLTGASKIMLNADQMRALPQCFRTITDPRRAHGRRHRLPVVLGLSAGATLCGMRGYKAISDWANGLGQQAQRRFGCRREQGHFVVPSEFVIRDCLVRIDPGALDRALQAWNTAWGMYDAALAMDGKTMKHALDETGHRTHIMSVIGHDSKRCHTPKKSGPCP
;
A
#
# COMPACT_ATOMS: atom_id res chain seq x y z
N MET A 1 -20.06 -20.70 40.84
CA MET A 1 -18.89 -19.82 40.67
C MET A 1 -19.43 -18.40 40.72
N GLU A 2 -19.35 -17.77 41.89
CA GLU A 2 -19.98 -16.48 42.17
C GLU A 2 -19.59 -15.45 41.11
N SER A 3 -20.60 -14.81 40.53
CA SER A 3 -20.42 -13.63 39.70
C SER A 3 -19.93 -12.50 40.58
N ALA A 4 -18.60 -12.38 40.74
CA ALA A 4 -18.00 -11.16 41.23
C ALA A 4 -18.58 -10.00 40.41
N GLU A 5 -19.24 -9.06 41.09
CA GLU A 5 -19.97 -7.97 40.46
C GLU A 5 -19.05 -7.22 39.51
N TRP A 6 -19.36 -7.27 38.21
CA TRP A 6 -18.71 -6.42 37.22
C TRP A 6 -19.11 -4.97 37.52
N THR A 7 -18.27 -4.27 38.28
CA THR A 7 -18.43 -2.85 38.59
C THR A 7 -17.71 -1.99 37.56
N SER A 8 -17.94 -0.67 37.57
CA SER A 8 -17.15 0.28 36.79
C SER A 8 -15.65 0.14 37.04
N ASP A 9 -15.27 -0.30 38.23
CA ASP A 9 -13.87 -0.37 38.66
C ASP A 9 -13.11 -1.51 37.96
N ALA A 10 -13.81 -2.59 37.60
CA ALA A 10 -13.26 -3.70 36.83
C ALA A 10 -12.70 -3.26 35.47
N LEU A 11 -13.19 -2.15 34.89
CA LEU A 11 -12.66 -1.58 33.64
C LEU A 11 -11.23 -1.04 33.79
N PHE A 12 -10.84 -0.62 34.99
CA PHE A 12 -9.48 -0.13 35.26
C PHE A 12 -8.48 -1.28 35.43
N GLU A 13 -8.95 -2.46 35.85
CA GLU A 13 -8.16 -3.69 35.96
C GLU A 13 -7.97 -4.42 34.60
N LEU A 14 -8.55 -3.91 33.51
CA LEU A 14 -8.36 -4.50 32.19
C LEU A 14 -6.94 -4.26 31.66
N HIS A 15 -6.32 -5.33 31.19
CA HIS A 15 -5.04 -5.29 30.49
C HIS A 15 -5.22 -5.74 29.05
N VAL A 16 -4.47 -5.14 28.13
CA VAL A 16 -4.40 -5.59 26.72
C VAL A 16 -2.95 -5.88 26.40
N GLN A 17 -2.68 -7.07 25.87
CA GLN A 17 -1.34 -7.49 25.47
C GLN A 17 -1.32 -8.25 24.15
N PRO A 18 -0.21 -8.22 23.40
CA PRO A 18 -0.05 -9.07 22.24
C PRO A 18 -0.10 -10.53 22.64
N VAL A 19 -0.77 -11.34 21.83
CA VAL A 19 -0.85 -12.79 22.01
C VAL A 19 0.54 -13.40 21.84
N GLU A 20 0.93 -14.23 22.78
CA GLU A 20 2.18 -14.99 22.73
C GLU A 20 2.05 -16.26 21.87
N ARG A 21 3.19 -16.81 21.42
CA ARG A 21 3.20 -17.99 20.54
C ARG A 21 2.42 -19.18 21.12
N HIS A 22 2.52 -19.40 22.43
CA HIS A 22 1.85 -20.51 23.11
C HIS A 22 0.33 -20.29 23.24
N GLU A 23 -0.14 -19.05 23.11
CA GLU A 23 -1.55 -18.67 23.18
C GLU A 23 -2.24 -18.66 21.81
N GLU A 24 -1.49 -18.73 20.71
CA GLU A 24 -2.01 -18.57 19.34
C GLU A 24 -3.08 -19.61 18.98
N ALA A 25 -2.93 -20.86 19.42
CA ALA A 25 -3.91 -21.92 19.16
C ALA A 25 -5.25 -21.60 19.82
N ARG A 26 -5.23 -21.25 21.12
CA ARG A 26 -6.42 -20.81 21.87
C ARG A 26 -7.05 -19.57 21.22
N TYR A 27 -6.22 -18.62 20.78
CA TYR A 27 -6.70 -17.41 20.11
C TYR A 27 -7.51 -17.74 18.87
N GLN A 28 -6.96 -18.58 18.00
CA GLN A 28 -7.61 -18.98 16.76
C GLN A 28 -8.87 -19.79 17.02
N GLU A 29 -8.85 -20.73 17.97
CA GLU A 29 -10.02 -21.54 18.32
C GLU A 29 -11.19 -20.66 18.76
N GLN A 30 -10.96 -19.75 19.71
CA GLN A 30 -11.99 -18.83 20.18
C GLN A 30 -12.50 -17.90 19.08
N MET A 31 -11.61 -17.36 18.25
CA MET A 31 -11.99 -16.51 17.12
C MET A 31 -12.81 -17.28 16.08
N ALA A 32 -12.45 -18.54 15.80
CA ALA A 32 -13.19 -19.41 14.89
C ALA A 32 -14.58 -19.74 15.42
N ARG A 33 -14.68 -20.00 16.73
CA ARG A 33 -15.92 -20.40 17.40
C ARG A 33 -16.91 -19.24 17.57
N HIS A 34 -16.43 -18.05 17.90
CA HIS A 34 -17.29 -16.96 18.39
C HIS A 34 -17.37 -15.75 17.46
N HIS A 35 -16.37 -15.48 16.62
CA HIS A 35 -16.44 -14.35 15.70
C HIS A 35 -17.25 -14.74 14.45
N TYR A 36 -18.21 -13.92 14.03
CA TYR A 36 -19.11 -14.21 12.89
C TYR A 36 -18.43 -14.40 11.52
N LEU A 37 -17.15 -14.03 11.40
CA LEU A 37 -16.29 -14.27 10.21
C LEU A 37 -15.20 -15.32 10.46
N GLY A 38 -15.25 -15.99 11.60
CA GLY A 38 -14.23 -16.92 12.08
C GLY A 38 -12.83 -16.29 12.26
N ALA A 39 -11.87 -17.19 12.48
CA ALA A 39 -10.46 -16.86 12.61
C ALA A 39 -9.87 -16.32 11.30
N LEU A 40 -8.85 -15.47 11.45
CA LEU A 40 -8.07 -14.94 10.34
C LEU A 40 -6.59 -15.28 10.60
N PRO A 41 -5.89 -15.98 9.68
CA PRO A 41 -4.46 -16.25 9.85
C PRO A 41 -3.65 -14.96 9.78
N LYS A 42 -2.45 -14.97 10.37
CA LYS A 42 -1.50 -13.84 10.22
C LYS A 42 -1.04 -13.78 8.77
N ILE A 43 -1.38 -12.70 8.07
CA ILE A 43 -0.97 -12.45 6.68
C ILE A 43 -0.27 -11.10 6.65
N GLY A 44 0.97 -11.08 6.17
CA GLY A 44 1.80 -9.87 6.19
C GLY A 44 2.00 -9.38 7.63
N GLU A 45 2.02 -8.06 7.80
CA GLU A 45 2.11 -7.42 9.10
C GLU A 45 0.80 -7.61 9.86
N THR A 46 0.82 -8.46 10.89
CA THR A 46 -0.34 -8.75 11.74
C THR A 46 0.08 -8.89 13.20
N VAL A 47 -0.66 -8.24 14.09
CA VAL A 47 -0.55 -8.40 15.55
C VAL A 47 -1.91 -8.83 16.08
N TRP A 48 -1.92 -9.90 16.86
CA TRP A 48 -3.08 -10.29 17.65
C TRP A 48 -2.93 -9.79 19.07
N TYR A 49 -4.02 -9.28 19.62
CA TYR A 49 -4.13 -8.83 20.99
C TYR A 49 -5.18 -9.61 21.73
N VAL A 50 -4.92 -9.88 23.00
CA VAL A 50 -5.90 -10.37 23.96
C VAL A 50 -6.08 -9.32 25.06
N ALA A 51 -7.33 -9.10 25.45
CA ALA A 51 -7.67 -8.35 26.64
C ALA A 51 -7.96 -9.32 27.78
N THR A 52 -7.40 -9.06 28.96
CA THR A 52 -7.58 -9.88 30.15
C THR A 52 -8.10 -9.07 31.33
N TRP A 53 -8.88 -9.72 32.18
CA TRP A 53 -9.28 -9.26 33.51
C TRP A 53 -9.01 -10.40 34.48
N ARG A 54 -8.16 -10.18 35.49
CA ARG A 54 -7.75 -11.22 36.46
C ARG A 54 -7.37 -12.54 35.79
N ASP A 55 -6.48 -12.45 34.79
CA ASP A 55 -5.99 -13.56 33.95
C ASP A 55 -7.05 -14.27 33.08
N GLN A 56 -8.31 -13.83 33.14
CA GLN A 56 -9.36 -14.33 32.25
C GLN A 56 -9.39 -13.52 30.97
N TRP A 57 -9.41 -14.22 29.83
CA TRP A 57 -9.57 -13.58 28.53
C TRP A 57 -10.99 -13.05 28.40
N VAL A 58 -11.13 -11.77 28.04
CA VAL A 58 -12.43 -11.10 27.90
C VAL A 58 -12.72 -10.61 26.48
N ALA A 59 -11.68 -10.30 25.71
CA ALA A 59 -11.80 -9.88 24.31
C ALA A 59 -10.53 -10.16 23.51
N GLN A 60 -10.65 -10.16 22.19
CA GLN A 60 -9.59 -10.44 21.23
C GLN A 60 -9.65 -9.46 20.06
N LEU A 61 -8.48 -8.95 19.62
CA LEU A 61 -8.35 -8.05 18.47
C LEU A 61 -7.29 -8.56 17.50
N SER A 62 -7.55 -8.42 16.20
CA SER A 62 -6.56 -8.64 15.14
C SER A 62 -6.31 -7.33 14.40
N LEU A 63 -5.11 -6.78 14.54
CA LEU A 63 -4.65 -5.67 13.72
C LEU A 63 -3.78 -6.22 12.60
N SER A 64 -4.13 -5.94 11.35
CA SER A 64 -3.37 -6.36 10.16
C SER A 64 -3.10 -5.18 9.24
N GLY A 65 -2.31 -5.37 8.18
CA GLY A 65 -2.08 -4.31 7.18
C GLY A 65 -3.38 -3.73 6.59
N ALA A 66 -3.33 -2.45 6.21
CA ALA A 66 -4.49 -1.73 5.70
C ALA A 66 -5.12 -2.37 4.46
N ALA A 67 -6.43 -2.12 4.27
CA ALA A 67 -7.11 -2.41 3.03
C ALA A 67 -6.47 -1.64 1.87
N LEU A 68 -6.05 -2.37 0.83
CA LEU A 68 -5.37 -1.81 -0.33
C LEU A 68 -6.18 -0.73 -1.07
N LYS A 69 -7.51 -0.81 -1.00
CA LYS A 69 -8.42 0.12 -1.66
C LYS A 69 -9.56 0.49 -0.72
N CYS A 70 -9.66 1.76 -0.36
CA CYS A 70 -10.75 2.26 0.47
C CYS A 70 -11.04 3.71 0.09
N GLY A 71 -11.88 3.92 -0.92
CA GLY A 71 -12.09 5.26 -1.49
C GLY A 71 -12.59 6.31 -0.49
N VAL A 72 -13.40 5.93 0.50
CA VAL A 72 -13.87 6.87 1.55
C VAL A 72 -12.73 7.32 2.46
N ARG A 73 -11.85 6.39 2.88
CA ARG A 73 -10.63 6.72 3.63
C ARG A 73 -9.69 7.55 2.79
N ASP A 74 -9.44 7.14 1.55
CA ASP A 74 -8.47 7.78 0.68
C ASP A 74 -8.86 9.25 0.40
N ARG A 75 -10.15 9.52 0.17
CA ARG A 75 -10.67 10.90 0.07
C ARG A 75 -10.57 11.67 1.37
N TRP A 76 -10.82 11.03 2.51
CA TRP A 76 -10.68 11.68 3.81
C TRP A 76 -9.22 12.02 4.11
N ILE A 77 -8.26 11.16 3.78
CA ILE A 77 -6.82 11.47 3.95
C ILE A 77 -6.41 12.61 3.01
N GLY A 78 -6.96 12.64 1.79
CA GLY A 78 -6.65 13.66 0.79
C GLY A 78 -5.35 13.42 0.03
N TRP A 79 -4.78 12.21 0.13
CA TRP A 79 -3.60 11.82 -0.65
C TRP A 79 -3.96 11.46 -2.09
N ASP A 80 -2.97 11.55 -2.97
CA ASP A 80 -3.09 11.12 -4.36
C ASP A 80 -2.75 9.62 -4.51
N PHE A 81 -3.16 9.04 -5.63
CA PHE A 81 -2.97 7.60 -5.87
C PHE A 81 -1.50 7.19 -6.03
N ARG A 82 -0.59 8.12 -6.37
CA ARG A 82 0.85 7.84 -6.52
C ARG A 82 1.50 7.67 -5.16
N THR A 83 1.15 8.50 -4.18
CA THR A 83 1.74 8.42 -2.82
C THR A 83 1.03 7.41 -1.93
N GLN A 84 -0.28 7.21 -2.12
CA GLN A 84 -1.13 6.33 -1.31
C GLN A 84 -0.49 4.97 -1.05
N TYR A 85 -0.14 4.22 -2.12
CA TYR A 85 0.18 2.80 -1.99
C TYR A 85 1.42 2.57 -1.11
N GLY A 86 2.46 3.38 -1.30
CA GLY A 86 3.67 3.33 -0.48
C GLY A 86 3.49 3.81 0.97
N ARG A 87 2.33 4.38 1.33
CA ARG A 87 2.01 4.90 2.66
C ARG A 87 0.95 4.08 3.40
N LEU A 88 0.34 3.08 2.75
CA LEU A 88 -0.62 2.17 3.40
C LEU A 88 -0.03 1.41 4.59
N THR A 89 1.29 1.20 4.62
CA THR A 89 2.00 0.58 5.75
C THR A 89 1.88 1.41 7.05
N LEU A 90 1.57 2.71 6.94
CA LEU A 90 1.34 3.59 8.09
C LEU A 90 -0.08 3.45 8.66
N ILE A 91 -0.88 2.53 8.12
CA ILE A 91 -2.26 2.29 8.53
C ILE A 91 -2.42 0.81 8.89
N ALA A 92 -3.06 0.53 10.03
CA ALA A 92 -3.43 -0.83 10.42
C ALA A 92 -4.95 -1.00 10.46
N ASN A 93 -5.43 -2.13 9.96
CA ASN A 93 -6.82 -2.51 9.95
C ASN A 93 -7.15 -3.40 11.14
N ASN A 94 -8.05 -2.95 12.02
CA ASN A 94 -8.73 -3.79 12.99
C ASN A 94 -9.68 -4.75 12.27
N SER A 95 -9.12 -5.89 11.91
CA SER A 95 -9.66 -6.88 11.00
C SER A 95 -10.63 -7.84 11.68
N ARG A 96 -10.46 -8.03 12.99
CA ARG A 96 -11.33 -8.83 13.86
C ARG A 96 -11.36 -8.18 15.22
N PHE A 97 -12.55 -8.01 15.76
CA PHE A 97 -12.75 -7.62 17.15
C PHE A 97 -13.87 -8.49 17.73
N LEU A 98 -13.52 -9.26 18.75
CA LEU A 98 -14.40 -10.20 19.43
C LEU A 98 -14.40 -9.88 20.92
N ILE A 99 -15.56 -9.56 21.47
CA ILE A 99 -15.81 -9.65 22.91
C ILE A 99 -16.28 -11.08 23.16
N LEU A 100 -15.67 -11.79 24.10
CA LEU A 100 -16.03 -13.18 24.36
C LEU A 100 -17.46 -13.27 24.95
N PRO A 101 -18.22 -14.35 24.68
CA PRO A 101 -19.65 -14.41 24.98
C PRO A 101 -20.04 -14.07 26.43
N ASP A 102 -19.23 -14.48 27.41
CA ASP A 102 -19.53 -14.24 28.83
C ASP A 102 -19.19 -12.81 29.30
N TRP A 103 -18.62 -12.00 28.40
CA TRP A 103 -18.02 -10.69 28.69
C TRP A 103 -18.72 -9.54 27.95
N HIS A 104 -19.96 -9.73 27.50
CA HIS A 104 -20.77 -8.62 26.97
C HIS A 104 -21.20 -7.66 28.09
N ARG A 105 -20.26 -6.82 28.53
CA ARG A 105 -20.43 -5.85 29.61
C ARG A 105 -20.38 -4.41 29.08
N PRO A 106 -21.11 -3.46 29.70
CA PRO A 106 -21.03 -2.05 29.33
C PRO A 106 -19.57 -1.54 29.32
N ASN A 107 -19.22 -0.74 28.31
CA ASN A 107 -17.94 -0.05 28.17
C ASN A 107 -16.69 -0.93 28.01
N LEU A 108 -16.78 -2.26 28.13
CA LEU A 108 -15.63 -3.16 27.97
C LEU A 108 -15.00 -3.00 26.58
N GLY A 109 -15.83 -3.00 25.53
CA GLY A 109 -15.33 -2.91 24.16
C GLY A 109 -14.57 -1.61 23.87
N SER A 110 -15.13 -0.46 24.25
CA SER A 110 -14.49 0.85 24.05
C SER A 110 -13.25 1.01 24.93
N ARG A 111 -13.25 0.44 26.14
CA ARG A 111 -12.06 0.39 27.01
C ARG A 111 -10.93 -0.42 26.39
N VAL A 112 -11.24 -1.60 25.85
CA VAL A 112 -10.25 -2.46 25.16
C VAL A 112 -9.66 -1.77 23.93
N LEU A 113 -10.49 -1.09 23.13
CA LEU A 113 -10.00 -0.26 22.01
C LEU A 113 -9.05 0.83 22.50
N SER A 114 -9.44 1.58 23.53
CA SER A 114 -8.61 2.65 24.12
C SER A 114 -7.26 2.14 24.63
N LEU A 115 -7.23 0.98 25.31
CA LEU A 115 -6.00 0.35 25.77
C LEU A 115 -5.12 -0.12 24.60
N THR A 116 -5.73 -0.68 23.56
CA THR A 116 -5.01 -1.10 22.34
C THR A 116 -4.37 0.10 21.64
N GLU A 117 -5.11 1.20 21.48
CA GLU A 117 -4.64 2.44 20.85
C GLU A 117 -3.40 3.04 21.54
N ARG A 118 -3.31 2.92 22.87
CA ARG A 118 -2.17 3.45 23.66
C ARG A 118 -0.87 2.69 23.42
N ARG A 119 -0.94 1.42 23.02
CA ARG A 119 0.24 0.55 22.88
C ARG A 119 0.60 0.20 21.45
N VAL A 120 -0.38 0.18 20.55
CA VAL A 120 -0.21 -0.30 19.17
C VAL A 120 0.93 0.40 18.45
N GLY A 121 1.12 1.71 18.65
CA GLY A 121 2.22 2.44 18.01
C GLY A 121 3.59 1.86 18.34
N ALA A 122 3.84 1.58 19.63
CA ALA A 122 5.09 1.00 20.09
C ALA A 122 5.25 -0.46 19.65
N ASP A 123 4.19 -1.26 19.80
CA ASP A 123 4.22 -2.67 19.39
C ASP A 123 4.46 -2.83 17.88
N TRP A 124 3.84 -1.99 17.06
CA TRP A 124 3.98 -2.02 15.59
C TRP A 124 5.39 -1.63 15.17
N GLN A 125 5.92 -0.54 15.72
CA GLN A 125 7.29 -0.09 15.48
C GLN A 125 8.32 -1.16 15.89
N ALA A 126 8.14 -1.79 17.06
CA ALA A 126 9.05 -2.82 17.55
C ALA A 126 9.02 -4.08 16.67
N ARG A 127 7.86 -4.46 16.12
CA ARG A 127 7.70 -5.69 15.33
C ARG A 127 8.05 -5.54 13.86
N PHE A 128 7.72 -4.40 13.24
CA PHE A 128 7.80 -4.21 11.79
C PHE A 128 8.78 -3.11 11.37
N GLY A 129 9.33 -2.37 12.32
CA GLY A 129 10.37 -1.36 12.06
C GLY A 129 9.86 -0.04 11.49
N HIS A 130 8.55 0.18 11.43
CA HIS A 130 7.94 1.44 10.99
C HIS A 130 6.71 1.80 11.83
N PRO A 131 6.30 3.09 11.86
CA PRO A 131 5.18 3.53 12.67
C PRO A 131 3.84 3.17 12.04
N VAL A 132 2.79 3.25 12.87
CA VAL A 132 1.38 3.27 12.46
C VAL A 132 0.74 4.57 12.95
N LEU A 133 0.10 5.31 12.05
CA LEU A 133 -0.45 6.65 12.30
C LEU A 133 -1.97 6.67 12.34
N LEU A 134 -2.61 5.64 11.76
CA LEU A 134 -4.06 5.54 11.66
C LEU A 134 -4.50 4.08 11.82
N LEU A 135 -5.55 3.85 12.59
CA LEU A 135 -6.29 2.60 12.54
C LEU A 135 -7.53 2.75 11.66
N GLU A 136 -7.91 1.68 10.97
CA GLU A 136 -9.17 1.57 10.26
C GLU A 136 -9.94 0.31 10.66
N THR A 137 -11.24 0.28 10.41
CA THR A 137 -12.04 -0.94 10.53
C THR A 137 -13.28 -0.85 9.65
N PHE A 138 -13.90 -2.00 9.41
CA PHE A 138 -15.02 -2.17 8.51
C PHE A 138 -16.17 -2.92 9.18
N VAL A 139 -17.28 -2.22 9.42
CA VAL A 139 -18.46 -2.77 10.10
C VAL A 139 -19.53 -3.10 9.06
N ASP A 140 -20.04 -4.33 9.06
CA ASP A 140 -21.20 -4.71 8.22
C ASP A 140 -22.48 -4.15 8.86
N PRO A 141 -23.13 -3.14 8.24
CA PRO A 141 -24.31 -2.49 8.81
C PRO A 141 -25.53 -3.41 8.90
N ARG A 142 -25.53 -4.55 8.19
CA ARG A 142 -26.60 -5.56 8.30
C ARG A 142 -26.53 -6.36 9.59
N ARG A 143 -25.37 -6.36 10.26
CA ARG A 143 -25.12 -7.13 11.50
C ARG A 143 -24.90 -6.24 12.71
N PHE A 144 -24.20 -5.13 12.52
CA PHE A 144 -23.79 -4.28 13.63
C PHE A 144 -23.93 -2.81 13.28
N HIS A 145 -24.39 -2.02 14.25
CA HIS A 145 -24.50 -0.57 14.10
C HIS A 145 -23.13 0.14 14.25
N GLY A 146 -22.12 -0.51 14.84
CA GLY A 146 -20.78 0.07 15.06
C GLY A 146 -20.64 0.92 16.33
N GLY A 147 -21.53 0.75 17.32
CA GLY A 147 -21.57 1.60 18.52
C GLY A 147 -20.30 1.56 19.36
N VAL A 148 -19.61 0.42 19.43
CA VAL A 148 -18.34 0.31 20.15
C VAL A 148 -17.26 1.27 19.62
N TYR A 149 -17.22 1.47 18.30
CA TYR A 149 -16.28 2.39 17.67
C TYR A 149 -16.69 3.86 17.89
N ARG A 150 -17.99 4.18 17.84
CA ARG A 150 -18.49 5.52 18.18
C ARG A 150 -18.21 5.87 19.64
N ALA A 151 -18.47 4.94 20.56
CA ALA A 151 -18.18 5.09 21.98
C ALA A 151 -16.67 5.25 22.26
N ALA A 152 -15.81 4.71 21.39
CA ALA A 152 -14.36 4.86 21.47
C ALA A 152 -13.83 6.10 20.70
N ASN A 153 -14.70 7.01 20.27
CA ASN A 153 -14.34 8.21 19.50
C ASN A 153 -13.63 7.92 18.16
N TRP A 154 -14.01 6.84 17.48
CA TRP A 154 -13.62 6.60 16.09
C TRP A 154 -14.49 7.43 15.16
N ILE A 155 -13.88 7.93 14.08
CA ILE A 155 -14.54 8.79 13.10
C ILE A 155 -15.16 7.92 12.02
N GLU A 156 -16.48 8.03 11.82
CA GLU A 156 -17.18 7.36 10.73
C GLU A 156 -17.03 8.13 9.42
N LEU A 157 -16.47 7.50 8.39
CA LEU A 157 -16.19 8.13 7.09
C LEU A 157 -17.25 7.86 6.02
N GLY A 158 -18.19 6.94 6.29
CA GLY A 158 -19.22 6.52 5.34
C GLY A 158 -19.06 5.06 4.90
N LEU A 159 -19.59 4.73 3.71
CA LEU A 159 -19.70 3.35 3.22
C LEU A 159 -18.64 2.99 2.17
N THR A 160 -18.16 1.74 2.22
CA THR A 160 -17.43 1.15 1.08
C THR A 160 -18.38 0.89 -0.11
N GLN A 161 -17.81 0.64 -1.28
CA GLN A 161 -18.60 0.26 -2.47
C GLN A 161 -19.05 -1.21 -2.49
N GLY A 162 -18.76 -1.98 -1.44
CA GLY A 162 -19.24 -3.37 -1.30
C GLY A 162 -18.48 -4.46 -2.07
N TYR A 163 -17.40 -4.11 -2.79
CA TYR A 163 -16.55 -5.10 -3.47
C TYR A 163 -15.63 -5.85 -2.51
N ARG A 164 -15.40 -7.14 -2.79
CA ARG A 164 -14.49 -8.00 -2.01
C ARG A 164 -13.37 -8.55 -2.89
N ARG A 165 -12.18 -8.75 -2.31
CA ARG A 165 -11.11 -9.49 -2.99
C ARG A 165 -11.39 -11.00 -2.93
N THR A 166 -11.36 -11.65 -4.08
CA THR A 166 -11.41 -13.10 -4.28
C THR A 166 -10.05 -13.60 -4.77
N ARG A 167 -9.87 -14.93 -4.89
CA ARG A 167 -8.63 -15.51 -5.45
C ARG A 167 -8.36 -15.04 -6.90
N ALA A 168 -9.41 -14.71 -7.65
CA ALA A 168 -9.33 -14.26 -9.04
C ALA A 168 -9.23 -12.73 -9.22
N GLY A 169 -9.21 -11.95 -8.13
CA GLY A 169 -9.19 -10.49 -8.20
C GLY A 169 -10.22 -9.85 -7.27
N TYR A 170 -10.97 -8.86 -7.75
CA TYR A 170 -12.12 -8.33 -7.02
C TYR A 170 -13.41 -8.92 -7.58
N SER A 171 -14.43 -9.06 -6.73
CA SER A 171 -15.76 -9.48 -7.15
C SER A 171 -16.28 -8.60 -8.28
N ALA A 172 -16.97 -9.21 -9.25
CA ALA A 172 -17.58 -8.47 -10.36
C ALA A 172 -18.76 -7.60 -9.86
N GLU A 173 -19.43 -8.05 -8.80
CA GLU A 173 -20.58 -7.40 -8.20
C GLU A 173 -20.25 -6.92 -6.77
N ALA A 174 -20.90 -5.83 -6.38
CA ALA A 174 -20.91 -5.34 -5.02
C ALA A 174 -21.89 -6.17 -4.19
N ASP A 175 -21.43 -6.76 -3.09
CA ASP A 175 -22.27 -7.57 -2.18
C ASP A 175 -22.82 -6.67 -1.07
N ALA A 176 -21.94 -6.10 -0.25
CA ALA A 176 -22.35 -5.41 0.96
C ALA A 176 -21.42 -4.25 1.30
N PRO A 177 -21.88 -3.00 1.11
CA PRO A 177 -21.22 -1.82 1.66
C PRO A 177 -20.96 -1.97 3.16
N LYS A 178 -19.76 -1.62 3.61
CA LYS A 178 -19.37 -1.62 5.02
C LYS A 178 -19.18 -0.19 5.51
N ARG A 179 -19.59 0.11 6.74
CA ARG A 179 -19.24 1.37 7.40
C ARG A 179 -17.75 1.38 7.70
N VAL A 180 -17.07 2.45 7.30
CA VAL A 180 -15.64 2.64 7.54
C VAL A 180 -15.48 3.57 8.73
N PHE A 181 -14.77 3.09 9.74
CA PHE A 181 -14.35 3.90 10.87
C PHE A 181 -12.84 4.03 10.87
N VAL A 182 -12.34 5.21 11.23
CA VAL A 182 -10.90 5.46 11.40
C VAL A 182 -10.60 6.04 12.78
N ARG A 183 -9.41 5.74 13.28
CA ARG A 183 -8.91 6.26 14.55
C ARG A 183 -7.49 6.81 14.38
N PRO A 184 -7.32 8.14 14.46
CA PRO A 184 -6.00 8.75 14.49
C PRO A 184 -5.19 8.32 15.70
N LEU A 185 -3.95 7.91 15.48
CA LEU A 185 -2.97 7.61 16.55
C LEU A 185 -1.99 8.77 16.78
N CYS A 186 -2.06 9.80 15.94
CA CYS A 186 -1.22 10.99 16.01
C CYS A 186 -2.04 12.26 15.77
N ARG A 187 -1.45 13.42 16.11
CA ARG A 187 -2.07 14.73 15.82
C ARG A 187 -1.97 15.03 14.33
N HIS A 188 -3.06 15.51 13.72
CA HIS A 188 -3.14 15.87 12.30
C HIS A 188 -2.74 14.71 11.35
N PRO A 189 -3.39 13.54 11.43
CA PRO A 189 -3.02 12.35 10.67
C PRO A 189 -3.01 12.59 9.16
N GLN A 190 -3.94 13.40 8.63
CA GLN A 190 -3.97 13.75 7.20
C GLN A 190 -2.66 14.41 6.77
N ARG A 191 -2.21 15.45 7.48
CA ARG A 191 -0.96 16.16 7.19
C ARG A 191 0.26 15.24 7.28
N GLN A 192 0.30 14.33 8.24
CA GLN A 192 1.40 13.36 8.37
C GLN A 192 1.37 12.34 7.23
N LEU A 193 0.21 11.74 6.94
CA LEU A 193 0.04 10.77 5.86
C LEU A 193 0.23 11.40 4.47
N THR A 194 0.08 12.72 4.32
CA THR A 194 0.38 13.44 3.09
C THR A 194 1.78 14.05 3.04
N HIS A 195 2.59 13.93 4.10
CA HIS A 195 3.89 14.60 4.21
C HIS A 195 4.85 14.20 3.07
N PRO A 196 5.47 15.16 2.36
CA PRO A 196 6.28 14.88 1.17
C PRO A 196 7.56 14.09 1.51
N ASP A 197 8.17 14.37 2.65
CA ASP A 197 9.36 13.67 3.11
C ASP A 197 9.01 12.27 3.64
N ARG A 198 9.52 11.25 2.94
CA ARG A 198 9.37 9.82 3.30
C ARG A 198 10.23 9.44 4.50
N SER A 199 11.36 10.12 4.70
CA SER A 199 12.26 9.84 5.82
C SER A 199 11.60 10.24 7.15
N HIS A 200 10.88 11.37 7.16
CA HIS A 200 10.00 11.78 8.27
C HIS A 200 8.95 10.70 8.64
N LEU A 201 8.52 9.90 7.67
CA LEU A 201 7.55 8.81 7.87
C LEU A 201 8.20 7.46 8.19
N HIS A 202 9.52 7.44 8.34
CA HIS A 202 10.34 6.22 8.53
C HIS A 202 10.09 5.19 7.42
N LEU A 203 9.71 5.64 6.22
CA LEU A 203 9.48 4.78 5.07
C LEU A 203 10.79 4.60 4.31
N THR A 204 11.31 3.38 4.30
CA THR A 204 12.52 3.03 3.54
C THR A 204 12.17 2.68 2.08
N GLY A 205 13.11 2.93 1.17
CA GLY A 205 12.97 2.63 -0.26
C GLY A 205 12.19 3.67 -1.08
N ALA A 206 12.24 3.48 -2.40
CA ALA A 206 11.60 4.38 -3.37
C ALA A 206 10.07 4.37 -3.24
N SER A 207 9.43 5.49 -3.60
CA SER A 207 7.97 5.56 -3.67
C SER A 207 7.46 4.51 -4.67
N LYS A 208 6.60 3.61 -4.19
CA LYS A 208 5.91 2.62 -5.02
C LYS A 208 4.55 3.18 -5.38
N ILE A 209 4.31 3.42 -6.66
CA ILE A 209 2.98 3.81 -7.13
C ILE A 209 2.20 2.56 -7.51
N MET A 210 0.89 2.56 -7.26
CA MET A 210 -0.01 1.67 -7.97
C MET A 210 -0.50 2.44 -9.21
N LEU A 211 -0.72 1.76 -10.35
CA LEU A 211 -1.31 2.41 -11.53
C LEU A 211 -2.84 2.32 -11.49
N ASN A 212 -3.52 3.44 -11.72
CA ASN A 212 -4.97 3.46 -11.82
C ASN A 212 -5.43 3.05 -13.25
N ALA A 213 -6.74 2.89 -13.45
CA ALA A 213 -7.26 2.41 -14.73
C ALA A 213 -6.99 3.36 -15.91
N ASP A 214 -6.94 4.66 -15.67
CA ASP A 214 -6.67 5.68 -16.70
C ASP A 214 -5.19 5.72 -17.03
N GLN A 215 -4.34 5.62 -16.00
CA GLN A 215 -2.90 5.52 -16.15
C GLN A 215 -2.51 4.27 -16.94
N MET A 216 -3.09 3.11 -16.63
CA MET A 216 -2.87 1.88 -17.40
C MET A 216 -3.24 2.03 -18.88
N ARG A 217 -4.30 2.81 -19.19
CA ARG A 217 -4.75 3.08 -20.57
C ARG A 217 -3.86 4.09 -21.30
N ALA A 218 -3.41 5.12 -20.61
CA ALA A 218 -2.65 6.21 -21.18
C ALA A 218 -1.16 5.86 -21.34
N LEU A 219 -0.59 5.03 -20.46
CA LEU A 219 0.86 4.78 -20.44
C LEU A 219 1.39 4.19 -21.77
N PRO A 220 0.76 3.16 -22.37
CA PRO A 220 1.15 2.71 -23.71
C PRO A 220 1.03 3.80 -24.79
N GLN A 221 0.15 4.78 -24.62
CA GLN A 221 -0.09 5.81 -25.63
C GLN A 221 1.11 6.77 -25.74
N CYS A 222 1.81 7.03 -24.64
CA CYS A 222 3.01 7.87 -24.62
C CYS A 222 4.15 7.32 -25.49
N PHE A 223 4.17 6.01 -25.74
CA PHE A 223 5.20 5.34 -26.53
C PHE A 223 4.82 5.14 -28.00
N ARG A 224 3.67 5.65 -28.47
CA ARG A 224 3.18 5.42 -29.84
C ARG A 224 4.06 6.03 -30.92
N THR A 225 4.81 7.07 -30.61
CA THR A 225 5.69 7.78 -31.54
C THR A 225 7.06 7.11 -31.70
N ILE A 226 7.37 6.10 -30.88
CA ILE A 226 8.62 5.34 -30.97
C ILE A 226 8.50 4.30 -32.08
N THR A 227 9.35 4.42 -33.09
CA THR A 227 9.46 3.44 -34.19
C THR A 227 9.89 2.08 -33.66
N ASP A 228 9.23 1.00 -34.09
CA ASP A 228 9.55 -0.37 -33.67
C ASP A 228 10.84 -0.87 -34.34
N PRO A 229 11.95 -1.05 -33.59
CA PRO A 229 13.26 -1.41 -34.16
C PRO A 229 13.36 -2.90 -34.53
N ARG A 230 12.37 -3.72 -34.16
CA ARG A 230 12.36 -5.16 -34.46
C ARG A 230 12.02 -5.40 -35.93
N ARG A 231 12.30 -6.57 -36.50
CA ARG A 231 11.80 -6.91 -37.85
C ARG A 231 10.28 -7.05 -37.85
N ALA A 232 9.62 -6.84 -38.99
CA ALA A 232 8.15 -6.89 -39.09
C ALA A 232 7.59 -8.30 -38.83
N HIS A 233 8.30 -9.34 -39.29
CA HIS A 233 7.94 -10.72 -39.03
C HIS A 233 8.10 -11.10 -37.55
N GLY A 234 7.11 -11.81 -37.00
CA GLY A 234 7.15 -12.30 -35.62
C GLY A 234 6.76 -11.27 -34.54
N ARG A 235 6.36 -10.04 -34.92
CA ARG A 235 5.87 -9.03 -33.97
C ARG A 235 4.51 -9.42 -33.39
N ARG A 236 4.51 -10.17 -32.29
CA ARG A 236 3.30 -10.58 -31.57
C ARG A 236 2.73 -9.47 -30.67
N HIS A 237 3.60 -8.75 -29.96
CA HIS A 237 3.22 -7.67 -29.04
C HIS A 237 3.61 -6.31 -29.62
N ARG A 238 2.68 -5.37 -29.63
CA ARG A 238 2.91 -3.99 -30.09
C ARG A 238 3.95 -3.31 -29.18
N LEU A 239 4.94 -2.63 -29.76
CA LEU A 239 6.00 -1.97 -28.99
C LEU A 239 5.46 -1.05 -27.87
N PRO A 240 4.45 -0.20 -28.09
CA PRO A 240 3.96 0.70 -27.05
C PRO A 240 3.35 -0.05 -25.85
N VAL A 241 2.82 -1.27 -26.07
CA VAL A 241 2.31 -2.13 -24.99
C VAL A 241 3.45 -2.72 -24.18
N VAL A 242 4.51 -3.20 -24.84
CA VAL A 242 5.71 -3.73 -24.15
C VAL A 242 6.36 -2.63 -23.31
N LEU A 243 6.48 -1.42 -23.86
CA LEU A 243 7.05 -0.29 -23.13
C LEU A 243 6.12 0.23 -22.04
N GLY A 244 4.82 0.25 -22.29
CA GLY A 244 3.83 0.60 -21.27
C GLY A 244 3.88 -0.32 -20.06
N LEU A 245 3.95 -1.64 -20.29
CA LEU A 245 4.10 -2.62 -19.22
C LEU A 245 5.44 -2.49 -18.50
N SER A 246 6.53 -2.25 -19.24
CA SER A 246 7.87 -2.08 -18.66
C SER A 246 7.96 -0.83 -17.79
N ALA A 247 7.48 0.30 -18.30
CA ALA A 247 7.41 1.55 -17.55
C ALA A 247 6.47 1.40 -16.34
N GLY A 248 5.33 0.74 -16.50
CA GLY A 248 4.38 0.54 -15.42
C GLY A 248 4.93 -0.33 -14.29
N ALA A 249 5.61 -1.41 -14.63
CA ALA A 249 6.29 -2.26 -13.65
C ALA A 249 7.38 -1.48 -12.89
N THR A 250 8.20 -0.70 -13.60
CA THR A 250 9.24 0.14 -13.00
C THR A 250 8.65 1.18 -12.05
N LEU A 251 7.55 1.83 -12.44
CA LEU A 251 6.82 2.77 -11.59
C LEU A 251 6.25 2.08 -10.34
N CYS A 252 5.82 0.82 -10.46
CA CYS A 252 5.43 -0.03 -9.33
C CYS A 252 6.61 -0.58 -8.51
N GLY A 253 7.85 -0.16 -8.81
CA GLY A 253 9.06 -0.51 -8.07
C GLY A 253 9.71 -1.82 -8.47
N MET A 254 9.31 -2.43 -9.59
CA MET A 254 9.94 -3.65 -10.10
C MET A 254 11.29 -3.31 -10.75
N ARG A 255 12.31 -4.15 -10.53
CA ARG A 255 13.66 -3.95 -11.06
C ARG A 255 14.13 -5.19 -11.81
N GLY A 256 14.60 -4.98 -13.05
CA GLY A 256 15.08 -6.05 -13.92
C GLY A 256 13.98 -6.74 -14.73
N TYR A 257 14.37 -7.37 -15.84
CA TYR A 257 13.44 -7.92 -16.84
C TYR A 257 12.50 -9.00 -16.28
N LYS A 258 13.04 -9.90 -15.45
CA LYS A 258 12.26 -10.95 -14.79
C LYS A 258 11.16 -10.38 -13.91
N ALA A 259 11.47 -9.44 -13.02
CA ALA A 259 10.48 -8.80 -12.15
C ALA A 259 9.40 -8.05 -12.94
N ILE A 260 9.77 -7.42 -14.07
CA ILE A 260 8.81 -6.79 -14.98
C ILE A 260 7.87 -7.84 -15.61
N SER A 261 8.42 -8.97 -16.06
CA SER A 261 7.62 -10.05 -16.65
C SER A 261 6.68 -10.69 -15.63
N ASP A 262 7.17 -10.99 -14.42
CA ASP A 262 6.39 -11.55 -13.33
C ASP A 262 5.25 -10.60 -12.91
N TRP A 263 5.55 -9.30 -12.81
CA TRP A 263 4.54 -8.28 -12.55
C TRP A 263 3.48 -8.22 -13.64
N ALA A 264 3.88 -8.25 -14.92
CA ALA A 264 2.94 -8.24 -16.03
C ALA A 264 2.05 -9.51 -16.04
N ASN A 265 2.62 -10.68 -15.75
CA ASN A 265 1.88 -11.94 -15.61
C ASN A 265 0.90 -11.91 -14.44
N GLY A 266 1.27 -11.26 -13.33
CA GLY A 266 0.41 -11.08 -12.16
C GLY A 266 -0.77 -10.11 -12.35
N LEU A 267 -0.80 -9.35 -13.46
CA LEU A 267 -1.93 -8.46 -13.76
C LEU A 267 -3.19 -9.26 -14.08
N GLY A 268 -4.32 -8.87 -13.48
CA GLY A 268 -5.62 -9.40 -13.88
C GLY A 268 -5.99 -9.04 -15.32
N GLN A 269 -6.87 -9.82 -15.94
CA GLN A 269 -7.29 -9.69 -17.35
C GLN A 269 -7.76 -8.27 -17.73
N GLN A 270 -8.47 -7.58 -16.82
CA GLN A 270 -8.91 -6.20 -17.05
C GLN A 270 -7.74 -5.21 -17.08
N ALA A 271 -6.70 -5.42 -16.26
CA ALA A 271 -5.50 -4.58 -16.29
C ALA A 271 -4.71 -4.83 -17.59
N GLN A 272 -4.52 -6.09 -17.98
CA GLN A 272 -3.88 -6.45 -19.24
C GLN A 272 -4.62 -5.85 -20.45
N ARG A 273 -5.96 -5.87 -20.44
CA ARG A 273 -6.80 -5.18 -21.43
C ARG A 273 -6.53 -3.68 -21.47
N ARG A 274 -6.44 -3.01 -20.30
CA ARG A 274 -6.18 -1.56 -20.21
C ARG A 274 -4.83 -1.18 -20.79
N PHE A 275 -3.81 -2.01 -20.59
CA PHE A 275 -2.50 -1.86 -21.24
C PHE A 275 -2.52 -2.12 -22.75
N GLY A 276 -3.63 -2.64 -23.30
CA GLY A 276 -3.74 -2.97 -24.72
C GLY A 276 -3.03 -4.27 -25.09
N CYS A 277 -2.90 -5.22 -24.15
CA CYS A 277 -2.37 -6.55 -24.45
C CYS A 277 -3.18 -7.22 -25.56
N ARG A 278 -2.53 -8.09 -26.35
CA ARG A 278 -3.22 -8.83 -27.41
C ARG A 278 -4.15 -9.87 -26.80
N ARG A 279 -5.24 -10.20 -27.50
CA ARG A 279 -6.16 -11.26 -27.10
C ARG A 279 -5.88 -12.53 -27.89
N GLU A 280 -5.76 -13.65 -27.21
CA GLU A 280 -5.51 -14.99 -27.75
C GLU A 280 -6.40 -15.98 -26.99
N GLN A 281 -7.20 -16.78 -27.71
CA GLN A 281 -8.13 -17.77 -27.13
C GLN A 281 -9.02 -17.19 -26.00
N GLY A 282 -9.51 -15.96 -26.16
CA GLY A 282 -10.37 -15.30 -25.17
C GLY A 282 -9.65 -14.61 -24.01
N HIS A 283 -8.32 -14.79 -23.87
CA HIS A 283 -7.52 -14.19 -22.80
C HIS A 283 -6.53 -13.16 -23.33
N PHE A 284 -6.26 -12.14 -22.52
CA PHE A 284 -5.21 -11.18 -22.78
C PHE A 284 -3.84 -11.79 -22.44
N VAL A 285 -2.87 -11.65 -23.34
CA VAL A 285 -1.54 -12.24 -23.23
C VAL A 285 -0.48 -11.15 -23.16
N VAL A 286 0.34 -11.22 -22.12
CA VAL A 286 1.46 -10.30 -21.87
C VAL A 286 2.73 -10.78 -22.58
N PRO A 287 3.68 -9.88 -22.89
CA PRO A 287 4.98 -10.26 -23.44
C PRO A 287 5.79 -11.09 -22.43
N SER A 288 6.56 -12.05 -22.94
CA SER A 288 7.53 -12.79 -22.13
C SER A 288 8.73 -11.92 -21.73
N GLU A 289 9.50 -12.37 -20.74
CA GLU A 289 10.77 -11.75 -20.33
C GLU A 289 11.69 -11.49 -21.54
N PHE A 290 11.81 -12.47 -22.44
CA PHE A 290 12.61 -12.33 -23.66
C PHE A 290 12.13 -11.16 -24.53
N VAL A 291 10.82 -11.04 -24.77
CA VAL A 291 10.26 -9.97 -25.60
C VAL A 291 10.47 -8.60 -24.94
N ILE A 292 10.32 -8.50 -23.61
CA ILE A 292 10.58 -7.29 -22.85
C ILE A 292 12.04 -6.87 -23.01
N ARG A 293 12.97 -7.80 -22.78
CA ARG A 293 14.41 -7.56 -22.92
C ARG A 293 14.79 -7.15 -24.35
N ASP A 294 14.34 -7.91 -25.35
CA ASP A 294 14.66 -7.66 -26.77
C ASP A 294 14.18 -6.27 -27.22
N CYS A 295 12.98 -5.85 -26.81
CA CYS A 295 12.51 -4.49 -27.06
C CYS A 295 13.38 -3.44 -26.37
N LEU A 296 13.58 -3.56 -25.05
CA LEU A 296 14.27 -2.52 -24.26
C LEU A 296 15.72 -2.32 -24.67
N VAL A 297 16.41 -3.36 -25.12
CA VAL A 297 17.82 -3.28 -25.58
C VAL A 297 17.95 -2.56 -26.92
N ARG A 298 16.93 -2.58 -27.78
CA ARG A 298 17.00 -2.05 -29.16
C ARG A 298 16.46 -0.64 -29.33
N ILE A 299 15.80 -0.08 -28.31
CA ILE A 299 15.15 1.24 -28.42
C ILE A 299 16.17 2.35 -28.28
N ASP A 300 16.00 3.41 -29.09
CA ASP A 300 16.72 4.66 -28.91
C ASP A 300 16.45 5.26 -27.52
N PRO A 301 17.47 5.40 -26.66
CA PRO A 301 17.31 5.94 -25.31
C PRO A 301 16.69 7.35 -25.30
N GLY A 302 17.01 8.18 -26.30
CA GLY A 302 16.47 9.54 -26.41
C GLY A 302 14.97 9.58 -26.68
N ALA A 303 14.48 8.73 -27.58
CA ALA A 303 13.06 8.58 -27.87
C ALA A 303 12.29 8.04 -26.66
N LEU A 304 12.86 7.09 -25.94
CA LEU A 304 12.28 6.56 -24.70
C LEU A 304 12.18 7.65 -23.62
N ASP A 305 13.25 8.43 -23.42
CA ASP A 305 13.29 9.50 -22.45
C ASP A 305 12.23 10.58 -22.74
N ARG A 306 12.11 11.03 -24.00
CA ARG A 306 11.05 11.97 -24.41
C ARG A 306 9.64 11.44 -24.15
N ALA A 307 9.40 10.15 -24.40
CA ALA A 307 8.11 9.53 -24.13
C ALA A 307 7.79 9.47 -22.62
N LEU A 308 8.79 9.17 -21.79
CA LEU A 308 8.67 9.20 -20.33
C LEU A 308 8.47 10.62 -19.80
N GLN A 309 9.12 11.62 -20.39
CA GLN A 309 8.89 13.04 -20.07
C GLN A 309 7.46 13.48 -20.42
N ALA A 310 6.91 13.02 -21.54
CA ALA A 310 5.51 13.27 -21.91
C ALA A 310 4.55 12.64 -20.89
N TRP A 311 4.82 11.41 -20.45
CA TRP A 311 4.07 10.77 -19.37
C TRP A 311 4.14 11.56 -18.06
N ASN A 312 5.34 11.97 -17.65
CA ASN A 312 5.55 12.79 -16.45
C ASN A 312 4.87 14.15 -16.57
N THR A 313 4.83 14.76 -17.76
CA THR A 313 4.11 16.02 -17.98
C THR A 313 2.60 15.85 -17.85
N ALA A 314 2.04 14.76 -18.38
CA ALA A 314 0.60 14.53 -18.36
C ALA A 314 0.07 14.06 -17.00
N TRP A 315 0.91 13.37 -16.22
CA TRP A 315 0.46 12.72 -14.98
C TRP A 315 1.22 13.13 -13.72
N GLY A 316 2.33 13.86 -13.85
CA GLY A 316 3.05 14.45 -12.73
C GLY A 316 2.40 15.79 -12.38
N MET A 317 1.45 15.78 -11.44
CA MET A 317 0.91 17.00 -10.85
C MET A 317 1.42 17.13 -9.40
N TYR A 318 1.89 18.35 -9.11
CA TYR A 318 2.36 18.94 -7.86
C TYR A 318 3.14 18.05 -6.89
N ASP A 319 4.45 18.25 -6.83
CA ASP A 319 5.18 18.14 -5.57
C ASP A 319 6.44 19.01 -5.61
N ALA A 320 6.63 19.80 -4.56
CA ALA A 320 7.74 20.73 -4.33
C ALA A 320 9.10 20.02 -4.08
N ALA A 321 9.35 18.91 -4.77
CA ALA A 321 10.48 18.03 -4.56
C ALA A 321 11.41 18.02 -5.78
N LEU A 322 12.69 18.31 -5.52
CA LEU A 322 13.77 18.15 -6.49
C LEU A 322 14.17 16.68 -6.57
N ALA A 323 14.14 16.10 -7.77
CA ALA A 323 14.71 14.77 -7.99
C ALA A 323 16.22 14.91 -8.20
N MET A 324 17.01 14.30 -7.32
CA MET A 324 18.47 14.25 -7.44
C MET A 324 18.87 12.82 -7.85
N ASP A 325 19.39 12.65 -9.06
CA ASP A 325 19.99 11.38 -9.51
C ASP A 325 21.51 11.55 -9.58
N GLY A 326 22.22 10.74 -8.79
CA GLY A 326 23.67 10.71 -8.72
C GLY A 326 24.20 9.42 -9.34
N LYS A 327 24.95 9.53 -10.44
CA LYS A 327 25.68 8.40 -11.04
C LYS A 327 27.12 8.45 -10.57
N THR A 328 27.61 7.34 -10.04
CA THR A 328 29.05 7.16 -9.81
C THR A 328 29.67 6.58 -11.07
N MET A 329 30.59 7.31 -11.69
CA MET A 329 31.29 6.86 -12.88
C MET A 329 32.25 5.73 -12.50
N LYS A 330 32.07 4.55 -13.10
CA LYS A 330 33.02 3.45 -12.92
C LYS A 330 34.33 3.82 -13.62
N HIS A 331 35.45 3.77 -12.88
CA HIS A 331 36.83 4.05 -13.33
C HIS A 331 37.17 5.51 -13.65
N ALA A 332 36.34 6.48 -13.28
CA ALA A 332 36.73 7.89 -13.27
C ALA A 332 37.14 8.28 -11.84
N LEU A 333 38.41 8.61 -11.67
CA LEU A 333 38.97 9.16 -10.43
C LEU A 333 39.23 10.65 -10.66
N ASP A 334 38.90 11.49 -9.69
CA ASP A 334 39.28 12.90 -9.71
C ASP A 334 40.77 13.09 -9.38
N GLU A 335 41.24 14.34 -9.43
CA GLU A 335 42.64 14.72 -9.16
C GLU A 335 43.11 14.35 -7.74
N THR A 336 42.18 14.02 -6.84
CA THR A 336 42.45 13.57 -5.46
C THR A 336 42.30 12.06 -5.25
N GLY A 337 42.00 11.31 -6.31
CA GLY A 337 41.86 9.85 -6.28
C GLY A 337 40.47 9.35 -5.81
N HIS A 338 39.47 10.22 -5.68
CA HIS A 338 38.10 9.82 -5.34
C HIS A 338 37.26 9.53 -6.59
N ARG A 339 36.25 8.67 -6.45
CA ARG A 339 35.36 8.31 -7.57
C ARG A 339 34.53 9.52 -7.98
N THR A 340 34.55 9.86 -9.27
CA THR A 340 33.79 10.99 -9.79
C THR A 340 32.28 10.70 -9.72
N HIS A 341 31.56 11.56 -9.00
CA HIS A 341 30.10 11.55 -8.91
C HIS A 341 29.53 12.59 -9.87
N ILE A 342 28.66 12.16 -10.79
CA ILE A 342 27.88 13.06 -11.64
C ILE A 342 26.49 13.17 -11.04
N MET A 343 26.11 14.39 -10.67
CA MET A 343 24.80 14.70 -10.12
C MET A 343 23.95 15.40 -11.17
N SER A 344 22.73 14.91 -11.36
CA SER A 344 21.68 15.60 -12.09
C SER A 344 20.57 15.98 -11.12
N VAL A 345 20.18 17.26 -11.16
CA VAL A 345 19.06 17.77 -10.38
C VAL A 345 17.96 18.13 -11.35
N ILE A 346 16.82 17.48 -11.22
CA ILE A 346 15.65 17.70 -12.06
C ILE A 346 14.59 18.37 -11.19
N GLY A 347 14.32 19.65 -11.49
CA GLY A 347 13.16 20.32 -10.94
C GLY A 347 11.89 19.74 -11.56
N HIS A 348 11.00 19.19 -10.75
CA HIS A 348 9.77 18.56 -11.25
C HIS A 348 8.84 19.58 -11.93
N ASP A 349 8.74 20.79 -11.36
CA ASP A 349 7.91 21.88 -11.89
C ASP A 349 8.57 22.65 -13.04
N SER A 350 9.87 22.94 -12.92
CA SER A 350 10.59 23.69 -13.97
C SER A 350 10.92 22.83 -15.19
N LYS A 351 10.88 21.49 -15.04
CA LYS A 351 11.37 20.49 -16.00
C LYS A 351 12.80 20.76 -16.47
N ARG A 352 13.55 21.59 -15.75
CA ARG A 352 14.94 21.92 -16.05
C ARG A 352 15.83 20.89 -15.36
N CYS A 353 16.55 20.13 -16.18
CA CYS A 353 17.65 19.30 -15.74
C CYS A 353 18.89 20.19 -15.60
N HIS A 354 19.31 20.42 -14.35
CA HIS A 354 20.60 21.01 -14.05
C HIS A 354 21.63 19.88 -13.99
N THR A 355 22.41 19.78 -15.06
CA THR A 355 23.60 18.94 -15.17
C THR A 355 24.78 19.86 -15.41
N PRO A 356 25.84 19.85 -14.57
CA PRO A 356 27.07 20.54 -14.91
C PRO A 356 27.60 19.92 -16.21
N LYS A 357 27.58 20.69 -17.32
CA LYS A 357 28.02 20.21 -18.64
C LYS A 357 29.55 20.04 -18.72
N LYS A 358 30.29 20.60 -17.77
CA LYS A 358 31.72 20.38 -17.49
C LYS A 358 31.93 20.61 -15.99
N SER A 359 32.76 19.79 -15.36
CA SER A 359 33.35 20.15 -14.06
C SER A 359 34.12 21.45 -14.28
N GLY A 360 33.58 22.57 -13.80
CA GLY A 360 34.42 23.74 -13.53
C GLY A 360 35.39 23.36 -12.41
N PRO A 361 36.62 23.88 -12.40
CA PRO A 361 37.47 23.76 -11.23
C PRO A 361 36.74 24.38 -10.04
N CYS A 362 36.53 23.60 -8.99
CA CYS A 362 36.05 24.12 -7.71
C CYS A 362 37.25 24.78 -7.01
N PRO A 363 37.13 26.01 -6.48
CA PRO A 363 38.15 26.62 -5.63
C PRO A 363 38.28 25.91 -4.28
#